data_AF-F1DEF8-F1
#
_entry.id   AF-F1DEF8-F1
#
_cell.length_a   1.000
_cell.length_b   1.000
_cell.length_c   1.000
_cell.angle_alpha   90.00
_cell.angle_beta   90.00
_cell.angle_gamma   90.00
#
_symmetry.space_group_name_H-M   'P 1'
#
loop_
_entity.id
_entity.type
_entity.pdbx_description
1 polymer ?
#
loop_
_entity_poly.entity_id
_entity_poly.type
_entity_poly.pdbx_seq_one_letter_code
_entity_poly.pdbx_strand_id
1 'polypeptide(L)'
;LHLCNKNMVKMDTNNDSKAKHKLLLDVCLAAKYEGESLKGYHDQYDSKYPGSDFSMCTMLARSFADIGDIVRGRDLYFGKRKKKKQNGKETERDELESKLKDIFAKIYNEVTNGRSKSSASALQKRYKDDTPDFLKLREDWWTANRHTVWEAITCDDKLSNSKYFRGTCGGDEKTGTQASHKCRCDDKPNTDPPTYFDYVPQFLR
;
A
#
# COMPACT_ATOMS: atom_id res chain seq x y z
N LEU A 1 2.66 -12.36 -10.83
CA LEU A 1 3.03 -11.32 -9.84
C LEU A 1 3.33 -12.03 -8.52
N HIS A 2 4.46 -11.72 -7.88
CA HIS A 2 4.90 -12.38 -6.64
C HIS A 2 5.27 -11.33 -5.57
N LEU A 3 4.28 -10.53 -5.18
CA LEU A 3 4.43 -9.50 -4.16
C LEU A 3 4.83 -10.13 -2.80
N CYS A 4 5.69 -9.45 -2.03
CA CYS A 4 6.21 -9.89 -0.73
C CYS A 4 5.19 -9.78 0.43
N ASN A 5 3.94 -10.22 0.24
CA ASN A 5 2.84 -10.10 1.21
C ASN A 5 2.68 -11.28 2.20
N LYS A 6 3.65 -12.20 2.28
CA LYS A 6 3.54 -13.43 3.10
C LYS A 6 3.40 -13.17 4.61
N ASN A 7 3.92 -12.05 5.11
CA ASN A 7 3.72 -11.63 6.49
C ASN A 7 2.27 -11.16 6.72
N MET A 8 1.64 -10.51 5.73
CA MET A 8 0.25 -10.07 5.81
C MET A 8 -0.72 -11.27 5.97
N VAL A 9 -0.43 -12.41 5.33
CA VAL A 9 -1.18 -13.67 5.54
C VAL A 9 -1.05 -14.19 6.98
N LYS A 10 -0.01 -13.78 7.72
CA LYS A 10 0.28 -14.21 9.10
C LYS A 10 -0.06 -13.17 10.17
N MET A 11 -0.72 -12.06 9.83
CA MET A 11 -1.13 -11.03 10.80
C MET A 11 -1.91 -11.62 11.99
N ASP A 12 -1.61 -11.10 13.18
CA ASP A 12 -2.30 -11.41 14.43
C ASP A 12 -3.57 -10.55 14.56
N THR A 13 -4.72 -11.21 14.50
CA THR A 13 -6.04 -10.59 14.60
C THR A 13 -6.56 -10.47 16.04
N ASN A 14 -5.83 -10.96 17.06
CA ASN A 14 -6.39 -11.14 18.42
C ASN A 14 -6.41 -9.87 19.31
N ASN A 15 -5.96 -8.70 18.84
CA ASN A 15 -5.87 -7.50 19.67
C ASN A 15 -6.58 -6.30 19.04
N ASP A 16 -7.77 -6.00 19.56
CA ASP A 16 -8.69 -5.01 18.99
C ASP A 16 -8.21 -3.56 19.20
N SER A 17 -7.60 -3.24 20.35
CA SER A 17 -7.22 -1.86 20.71
C SER A 17 -5.99 -1.30 19.99
N LYS A 18 -5.31 -2.14 19.19
CA LYS A 18 -4.12 -1.76 18.40
C LYS A 18 -4.22 -2.19 16.93
N ALA A 19 -5.40 -2.60 16.46
CA ALA A 19 -5.60 -3.18 15.13
C ALA A 19 -5.02 -2.31 14.00
N LYS A 20 -5.33 -1.00 14.00
CA LYS A 20 -4.82 -0.04 13.00
C LYS A 20 -3.29 0.11 12.97
N HIS A 21 -2.63 -0.01 14.12
CA HIS A 21 -1.18 0.14 14.24
C HIS A 21 -0.44 -1.17 13.90
N LYS A 22 -1.02 -2.33 14.25
CA LYS A 22 -0.54 -3.64 13.80
C LYS A 22 -0.62 -3.76 12.28
N LEU A 23 -1.77 -3.38 11.69
CA LEU A 23 -1.93 -3.35 10.24
C LEU A 23 -0.87 -2.47 9.55
N LEU A 24 -0.57 -1.30 10.12
CA LEU A 24 0.46 -0.42 9.57
C LEU A 24 1.84 -1.07 9.62
N LEU A 25 2.21 -1.68 10.74
CA LEU A 25 3.46 -2.41 10.89
C LEU A 25 3.61 -3.52 9.84
N ASP A 26 2.57 -4.34 9.65
CA ASP A 26 2.60 -5.45 8.70
C ASP A 26 2.60 -4.99 7.23
N VAL A 27 1.87 -3.92 6.89
CA VAL A 27 1.92 -3.33 5.54
C VAL A 27 3.30 -2.70 5.28
N CYS A 28 3.87 -1.96 6.24
CA CYS A 28 5.22 -1.41 6.11
C CYS A 28 6.29 -2.51 6.02
N LEU A 29 6.15 -3.62 6.74
CA LEU A 29 7.07 -4.75 6.65
C LEU A 29 7.00 -5.44 5.27
N ALA A 30 5.79 -5.63 4.72
CA ALA A 30 5.60 -6.13 3.36
C ALA A 30 6.21 -5.17 2.32
N ALA A 31 5.98 -3.87 2.47
CA ALA A 31 6.51 -2.81 1.62
C ALA A 31 8.04 -2.77 1.62
N LYS A 32 8.67 -2.87 2.80
CA LYS A 32 10.13 -2.98 2.94
C LYS A 32 10.68 -4.21 2.20
N TYR A 33 10.11 -5.39 2.43
CA TYR A 33 10.57 -6.62 1.76
C TYR A 33 10.35 -6.59 0.24
N GLU A 34 9.26 -5.99 -0.22
CA GLU A 34 9.02 -5.78 -1.65
C GLU A 34 10.11 -4.90 -2.26
N GLY A 35 10.41 -3.76 -1.63
CA GLY A 35 11.50 -2.86 -2.03
C GLY A 35 12.87 -3.52 -1.99
N GLU A 36 13.14 -4.38 -1.00
CA GLU A 36 14.34 -5.23 -0.96
C GLU A 36 14.41 -6.23 -2.11
N SER A 37 13.30 -6.90 -2.45
CA SER A 37 13.29 -7.91 -3.50
C SER A 37 13.53 -7.32 -4.89
N LEU A 38 12.97 -6.14 -5.18
CA LEU A 38 13.08 -5.47 -6.48
C LEU A 38 14.51 -5.05 -6.83
N LYS A 39 15.38 -4.82 -5.83
CA LYS A 39 16.80 -4.48 -6.05
C LYS A 39 17.55 -5.57 -6.81
N GLY A 40 17.24 -6.84 -6.59
CA GLY A 40 17.84 -7.96 -7.33
C GLY A 40 17.48 -8.00 -8.82
N TYR A 41 16.50 -7.18 -9.23
CA TYR A 41 16.05 -7.04 -10.61
C TYR A 41 16.44 -5.67 -11.21
N HIS A 42 17.19 -4.81 -10.49
CA HIS A 42 17.62 -3.48 -10.96
C HIS A 42 18.27 -3.56 -12.35
N ASP A 43 19.34 -4.34 -12.49
CA ASP A 43 20.11 -4.49 -13.72
C ASP A 43 19.26 -5.09 -14.87
N GLN A 44 18.25 -5.90 -14.53
CA GLN A 44 17.30 -6.46 -15.50
C GLN A 44 16.32 -5.40 -15.99
N TYR A 45 15.89 -4.47 -15.12
CA TYR A 45 15.06 -3.34 -15.52
C TYR A 45 15.83 -2.33 -16.36
N ASP A 46 17.07 -2.01 -16.00
CA ASP A 46 17.93 -1.11 -16.78
C ASP A 46 18.23 -1.69 -18.17
N SER A 47 18.55 -2.99 -18.24
CA SER A 47 18.76 -3.71 -19.51
C SER A 47 17.49 -3.76 -20.38
N LYS A 48 16.31 -3.80 -19.75
CA LYS A 48 15.01 -3.83 -20.44
C LYS A 48 14.53 -2.45 -20.88
N TYR A 49 14.94 -1.39 -20.18
CA TYR A 49 14.58 -0.01 -20.44
C TYR A 49 15.84 0.86 -20.62
N PRO A 50 16.67 0.55 -21.65
CA PRO A 50 17.96 1.22 -21.84
C PRO A 50 17.78 2.73 -22.02
N GLY A 51 18.53 3.51 -21.24
CA GLY A 51 18.43 4.97 -21.19
C GLY A 51 17.36 5.53 -20.22
N SER A 52 16.72 4.68 -19.40
CA SER A 52 15.78 5.12 -18.35
C SER A 52 16.43 5.19 -16.98
N ASP A 53 16.88 6.38 -16.57
CA ASP A 53 17.43 6.67 -15.23
C ASP A 53 16.41 6.47 -14.06
N PHE A 54 15.18 6.07 -14.37
CA PHE A 54 14.04 6.08 -13.45
C PHE A 54 13.44 4.68 -13.21
N SER A 55 14.10 3.64 -13.73
CA SER A 55 13.66 2.24 -13.70
C SER A 55 13.20 1.81 -12.29
N MET A 56 14.07 1.98 -11.29
CA MET A 56 13.85 1.54 -9.92
C MET A 56 12.69 2.29 -9.24
N CYS A 57 12.69 3.62 -9.21
CA CYS A 57 11.61 4.40 -8.58
C CYS A 57 10.24 4.15 -9.25
N THR A 58 10.22 3.89 -10.55
CA THR A 58 8.99 3.56 -11.29
C THR A 58 8.46 2.17 -10.93
N MET A 59 9.35 1.19 -10.75
CA MET A 59 8.96 -0.16 -10.29
C MET A 59 8.50 -0.16 -8.83
N LEU A 60 9.17 0.59 -7.94
CA LEU A 60 8.72 0.80 -6.56
C LEU A 60 7.33 1.47 -6.52
N ALA A 61 7.08 2.47 -7.37
CA ALA A 61 5.76 3.12 -7.50
C ALA A 61 4.64 2.17 -7.96
N ARG A 62 4.95 1.22 -8.86
CA ARG A 62 4.01 0.18 -9.28
C ARG A 62 3.70 -0.80 -8.15
N SER A 63 4.72 -1.35 -7.47
CA SER A 63 4.52 -2.28 -6.37
C SER A 63 3.83 -1.64 -5.17
N PHE A 64 4.09 -0.36 -4.89
CA PHE A 64 3.35 0.45 -3.91
C PHE A 64 1.86 0.55 -4.25
N ALA A 65 1.51 0.78 -5.52
CA ALA A 65 0.12 0.82 -5.98
C ALA A 65 -0.58 -0.54 -5.86
N ASP A 66 0.13 -1.65 -6.12
CA ASP A 66 -0.40 -3.01 -5.92
C ASP A 66 -0.59 -3.35 -4.43
N ILE A 67 0.32 -2.93 -3.53
CA ILE A 67 0.12 -3.01 -2.07
C ILE A 67 -1.14 -2.24 -1.66
N GLY A 68 -1.31 -1.01 -2.16
CA GLY A 68 -2.48 -0.18 -1.90
C GLY A 68 -3.79 -0.81 -2.38
N ASP A 69 -3.78 -1.46 -3.54
CA ASP A 69 -4.95 -2.18 -4.06
C ASP A 69 -5.28 -3.45 -3.27
N ILE A 70 -4.29 -4.16 -2.73
CA ILE A 70 -4.52 -5.29 -1.81
C ILE A 70 -5.19 -4.79 -0.53
N VAL A 71 -4.62 -3.76 0.11
CA VAL A 71 -5.18 -3.19 1.35
C VAL A 71 -6.62 -2.70 1.13
N ARG A 72 -6.89 -2.06 -0.02
CA ARG A 72 -8.21 -1.53 -0.38
C ARG A 72 -9.21 -2.56 -0.94
N GLY A 73 -8.82 -3.83 -1.08
CA GLY A 73 -9.67 -4.86 -1.69
C GLY A 73 -9.95 -4.64 -3.19
N ARG A 74 -9.16 -3.80 -3.85
CA ARG A 74 -9.26 -3.42 -5.27
C ARG A 74 -8.36 -4.25 -6.19
N ASP A 75 -7.41 -5.01 -5.64
CA ASP A 75 -6.51 -5.87 -6.42
C ASP A 75 -7.29 -6.86 -7.29
N LEU A 76 -6.93 -6.93 -8.58
CA LEU A 76 -7.54 -7.80 -9.59
C LEU A 76 -6.79 -9.12 -9.76
N TYR A 77 -5.68 -9.38 -9.06
CA TYR A 77 -4.75 -10.46 -9.41
C TYR A 77 -5.33 -11.90 -9.57
N PHE A 78 -6.50 -12.25 -9.01
CA PHE A 78 -7.21 -13.54 -9.22
C PHE A 78 -6.38 -14.85 -9.06
N GLY A 79 -5.21 -14.80 -8.42
CA GLY A 79 -4.27 -15.91 -8.35
C GLY A 79 -4.93 -17.21 -7.88
N LYS A 80 -4.89 -18.26 -8.71
CA LYS A 80 -5.49 -19.58 -8.47
C LYS A 80 -7.04 -19.66 -8.45
N ARG A 81 -7.81 -18.66 -8.89
CA ARG A 81 -9.30 -18.79 -9.04
C ARG A 81 -9.72 -20.01 -9.89
N LYS A 82 -8.95 -20.36 -10.93
CA LYS A 82 -9.11 -21.61 -11.71
C LYS A 82 -8.91 -22.89 -10.88
N LYS A 83 -8.01 -22.88 -9.89
CA LYS A 83 -7.71 -24.03 -9.00
C LYS A 83 -8.74 -24.19 -7.88
N LYS A 84 -9.31 -23.08 -7.38
CA LYS A 84 -10.41 -23.09 -6.40
C LYS A 84 -11.66 -23.81 -6.94
N LYS A 85 -12.00 -23.59 -8.23
CA LYS A 85 -13.07 -24.33 -8.94
C LYS A 85 -12.81 -25.84 -9.12
N GLN A 86 -11.56 -26.30 -9.04
CA GLN A 86 -11.22 -27.72 -9.23
C GLN A 86 -11.07 -28.48 -7.91
N ASN A 87 -10.50 -27.86 -6.87
CA ASN A 87 -10.08 -28.57 -5.65
C ASN A 87 -10.69 -28.03 -4.35
N GLY A 88 -11.60 -27.03 -4.40
CA GLY A 88 -12.32 -26.51 -3.24
C GLY A 88 -11.50 -25.75 -2.18
N LYS A 89 -10.16 -25.77 -2.24
CA LYS A 89 -9.29 -25.09 -1.27
C LYS A 89 -9.29 -23.58 -1.42
N GLU A 90 -9.22 -22.90 -0.28
CA GLU A 90 -8.89 -21.49 -0.18
C GLU A 90 -7.50 -21.20 -0.76
N THR A 91 -7.30 -19.95 -1.17
CA THR A 91 -6.02 -19.45 -1.65
C THR A 91 -5.44 -18.50 -0.61
N GLU A 92 -4.11 -18.34 -0.59
CA GLU A 92 -3.40 -17.36 0.25
C GLU A 92 -3.98 -15.94 0.15
N ARG A 93 -4.65 -15.60 -0.97
CA ARG A 93 -5.36 -14.32 -1.14
C ARG A 93 -6.76 -14.31 -0.55
N ASP A 94 -7.49 -15.42 -0.57
CA ASP A 94 -8.76 -15.52 0.15
C ASP A 94 -8.51 -15.40 1.67
N GLU A 95 -7.48 -16.11 2.17
CA GLU A 95 -7.01 -16.02 3.57
C GLU A 95 -6.62 -14.57 3.93
N LEU A 96 -5.83 -13.91 3.08
CA LEU A 96 -5.42 -12.51 3.26
C LEU A 96 -6.62 -11.56 3.27
N GLU A 97 -7.56 -11.71 2.34
CA GLU A 97 -8.74 -10.85 2.25
C GLU A 97 -9.67 -11.05 3.45
N SER A 98 -9.84 -12.29 3.93
CA SER A 98 -10.57 -12.57 5.17
C SER A 98 -9.91 -11.87 6.37
N LYS A 99 -8.59 -11.99 6.52
CA LYS A 99 -7.85 -11.32 7.60
C LYS A 99 -7.93 -9.80 7.52
N LEU A 100 -7.89 -9.22 6.32
CA LEU A 100 -8.10 -7.79 6.14
C LEU A 100 -9.52 -7.40 6.58
N LYS A 101 -10.57 -8.15 6.20
CA LYS A 101 -11.94 -7.89 6.70
C LYS A 101 -12.03 -7.96 8.22
N ASP A 102 -11.45 -8.97 8.86
CA ASP A 102 -11.44 -9.12 10.32
C ASP A 102 -10.74 -7.94 11.02
N ILE A 103 -9.60 -7.49 10.48
CA ILE A 103 -8.86 -6.34 10.98
C ILE A 103 -9.66 -5.06 10.77
N PHE A 104 -10.25 -4.84 9.59
CA PHE A 104 -11.04 -3.64 9.31
C PHE A 104 -12.35 -3.60 10.09
N ALA A 105 -12.97 -4.74 10.43
CA ALA A 105 -14.09 -4.82 11.37
C ALA A 105 -13.69 -4.35 12.79
N LYS A 106 -12.49 -4.73 13.25
CA LYS A 106 -11.94 -4.26 14.54
C LYS A 106 -11.63 -2.76 14.51
N ILE A 107 -10.99 -2.27 13.44
CA ILE A 107 -10.73 -0.84 13.24
C ILE A 107 -12.05 -0.05 13.18
N TYR A 108 -13.07 -0.56 12.46
CA TYR A 108 -14.41 0.05 12.39
C TYR A 108 -14.99 0.21 13.80
N ASN A 109 -15.03 -0.86 14.60
CA ASN A 109 -15.52 -0.83 15.97
C ASN A 109 -14.70 0.13 16.85
N GLU A 110 -13.37 0.16 16.70
CA GLU A 110 -12.49 1.08 17.43
C GLU A 110 -12.83 2.55 17.12
N VAL A 111 -12.95 2.92 15.84
CA VAL A 111 -13.17 4.32 15.43
C VAL A 111 -14.61 4.80 15.59
N THR A 112 -15.60 3.89 15.54
CA THR A 112 -17.02 4.23 15.70
C THR A 112 -17.50 4.21 17.15
N ASN A 113 -16.79 3.53 18.07
CA ASN A 113 -17.19 3.42 19.48
C ASN A 113 -16.19 4.07 20.47
N GLY A 114 -14.91 4.20 20.10
CA GLY A 114 -13.81 4.58 21.01
C GLY A 114 -13.49 6.07 21.11
N ARG A 115 -14.32 6.98 20.58
CA ARG A 115 -14.10 8.43 20.58
C ARG A 115 -15.27 9.19 21.23
N SER A 116 -15.08 10.50 21.46
CA SER A 116 -16.15 11.41 21.91
C SER A 116 -17.45 11.20 21.12
N LYS A 117 -18.61 11.25 21.79
CA LYS A 117 -19.93 10.93 21.21
C LYS A 117 -20.21 11.66 19.88
N SER A 118 -19.74 12.89 19.72
CA SER A 118 -19.89 13.67 18.48
C SER A 118 -19.10 13.08 17.31
N SER A 119 -17.82 12.73 17.50
CA SER A 119 -16.98 12.15 16.45
C SER A 119 -17.33 10.69 16.17
N ALA A 120 -17.76 9.94 17.17
CA ALA A 120 -18.34 8.60 17.00
C ALA A 120 -19.55 8.63 16.04
N SER A 121 -20.52 9.50 16.28
CA SER A 121 -21.71 9.68 15.43
C SER A 121 -21.38 10.07 13.98
N ALA A 122 -20.41 10.98 13.78
CA ALA A 122 -19.96 11.37 12.45
C ALA A 122 -19.33 10.21 11.67
N LEU A 123 -18.51 9.37 12.33
CA LEU A 123 -17.85 8.22 11.71
C LEU A 123 -18.84 7.07 11.45
N GLN A 124 -19.78 6.82 12.37
CA GLN A 124 -20.90 5.90 12.16
C GLN A 124 -21.73 6.33 10.93
N LYS A 125 -22.04 7.62 10.77
CA LYS A 125 -22.74 8.14 9.59
C LYS A 125 -21.94 7.95 8.29
N ARG A 126 -20.61 8.11 8.34
CA ARG A 126 -19.72 7.96 7.18
C ARG A 126 -19.62 6.51 6.69
N TYR A 127 -19.47 5.58 7.61
CA TYR A 127 -19.20 4.15 7.33
C TYR A 127 -20.43 3.24 7.50
N LYS A 128 -21.63 3.80 7.69
CA LYS A 128 -22.88 3.07 7.97
C LYS A 128 -23.11 1.88 7.03
N ASP A 129 -22.98 2.13 5.74
CA ASP A 129 -23.25 1.18 4.66
C ASP A 129 -21.92 0.67 4.04
N ASP A 130 -20.86 0.56 4.84
CA ASP A 130 -19.52 0.14 4.40
C ASP A 130 -19.23 -1.35 4.71
N THR A 131 -20.15 -2.07 5.36
CA THR A 131 -20.01 -3.49 5.68
C THR A 131 -20.45 -4.40 4.52
N PRO A 132 -19.91 -5.64 4.39
CA PRO A 132 -18.88 -6.27 5.20
C PRO A 132 -17.44 -6.04 4.70
N ASP A 133 -17.26 -5.29 3.62
CA ASP A 133 -15.98 -5.18 2.91
C ASP A 133 -15.09 -4.01 3.41
N PHE A 134 -15.69 -3.02 4.05
CA PHE A 134 -15.05 -1.82 4.64
C PHE A 134 -14.31 -0.95 3.61
N LEU A 135 -14.86 -0.80 2.40
CA LEU A 135 -14.17 -0.18 1.27
C LEU A 135 -13.80 1.30 1.54
N LYS A 136 -14.72 2.10 2.07
CA LYS A 136 -14.45 3.50 2.43
C LYS A 136 -13.41 3.58 3.54
N LEU A 137 -13.58 2.80 4.62
CA LEU A 137 -12.64 2.77 5.73
C LEU A 137 -11.24 2.32 5.30
N ARG A 138 -11.13 1.37 4.36
CA ARG A 138 -9.86 0.94 3.76
C ARG A 138 -9.21 2.04 2.90
N GLU A 139 -10.00 2.75 2.09
CA GLU A 139 -9.52 3.88 1.28
C GLU A 139 -9.02 5.03 2.15
N ASP A 140 -9.74 5.35 3.23
CA ASP A 140 -9.33 6.32 4.23
C ASP A 140 -8.08 5.90 4.99
N TRP A 141 -8.01 4.62 5.41
CA TRP A 141 -6.83 4.08 6.07
C TRP A 141 -5.61 4.11 5.16
N TRP A 142 -5.75 3.74 3.87
CA TRP A 142 -4.66 3.87 2.91
C TRP A 142 -4.22 5.32 2.77
N THR A 143 -5.15 6.24 2.51
CA THR A 143 -4.86 7.67 2.33
C THR A 143 -4.13 8.26 3.54
N ALA A 144 -4.54 7.90 4.76
CA ALA A 144 -3.91 8.37 5.99
C ALA A 144 -2.50 7.82 6.25
N ASN A 145 -2.13 6.66 5.69
CA ASN A 145 -0.88 5.96 5.99
C ASN A 145 0.06 5.77 4.77
N ARG A 146 -0.37 6.15 3.56
CA ARG A 146 0.35 5.92 2.30
C ARG A 146 1.78 6.49 2.31
N HIS A 147 2.01 7.60 3.00
CA HIS A 147 3.33 8.19 3.17
C HIS A 147 4.29 7.27 3.96
N THR A 148 3.83 6.64 5.05
CA THR A 148 4.67 5.72 5.86
C THR A 148 4.98 4.45 5.08
N VAL A 149 4.01 3.96 4.30
CA VAL A 149 4.20 2.77 3.44
C VAL A 149 5.19 3.08 2.30
N TRP A 150 5.13 4.30 1.73
CA TRP A 150 6.13 4.76 0.76
C TRP A 150 7.52 4.89 1.38
N GLU A 151 7.60 5.41 2.60
CA GLU A 151 8.85 5.46 3.36
C GLU A 151 9.44 4.05 3.54
N ALA A 152 8.61 3.07 3.90
CA ALA A 152 9.05 1.69 4.10
C ALA A 152 9.57 1.01 2.82
N ILE A 153 8.90 1.15 1.67
CA ILE A 153 9.36 0.56 0.38
C ILE A 153 10.61 1.26 -0.18
N THR A 154 10.86 2.51 0.20
CA THR A 154 12.01 3.31 -0.28
C THR A 154 13.15 3.45 0.74
N CYS A 155 13.12 2.74 1.87
CA CYS A 155 14.02 3.04 3.00
C CYS A 155 15.53 2.83 2.75
N ASP A 156 15.91 2.09 1.72
CA ASP A 156 17.26 1.61 1.47
C ASP A 156 18.24 2.70 1.01
N ASP A 157 19.49 2.63 1.49
CA ASP A 157 20.53 3.62 1.21
C ASP A 157 21.06 3.57 -0.23
N LYS A 158 20.92 2.45 -0.95
CA LYS A 158 21.24 2.36 -2.38
C LYS A 158 20.31 3.23 -3.24
N LEU A 159 19.14 3.61 -2.73
CA LEU A 159 18.21 4.52 -3.40
C LEU A 159 18.59 6.00 -3.21
N SER A 160 19.66 6.32 -2.47
CA SER A 160 20.10 7.70 -2.18
C SER A 160 20.20 8.62 -3.42
N ASN A 161 20.57 8.09 -4.58
CA ASN A 161 20.63 8.84 -5.85
C ASN A 161 19.48 8.48 -6.83
N SER A 162 18.52 7.66 -6.42
CA SER A 162 17.40 7.23 -7.26
C SER A 162 16.31 8.29 -7.32
N LYS A 163 16.00 8.72 -8.54
CA LYS A 163 15.04 9.78 -8.86
C LYS A 163 13.72 9.24 -9.41
N TYR A 164 12.59 9.82 -9.03
CA TYR A 164 11.31 9.58 -9.71
C TYR A 164 11.21 10.40 -11.00
N PHE A 165 10.57 9.86 -12.04
CA PHE A 165 10.60 10.45 -13.39
C PHE A 165 9.87 11.79 -13.51
N ARG A 166 8.82 12.01 -12.72
CA ARG A 166 8.04 13.25 -12.73
C ARG A 166 8.64 14.28 -11.76
N GLY A 167 8.61 15.55 -12.18
CA GLY A 167 8.83 16.68 -11.29
C GLY A 167 7.60 16.93 -10.41
N THR A 168 7.56 16.33 -9.23
CA THR A 168 6.38 16.33 -8.33
C THR A 168 6.66 16.97 -6.97
N CYS A 169 7.86 17.48 -6.76
CA CYS A 169 8.30 18.02 -5.49
C CYS A 169 8.25 19.56 -5.52
N GLY A 170 7.53 20.16 -4.58
CA GLY A 170 7.23 21.59 -4.58
C GLY A 170 5.73 21.87 -4.72
N GLY A 171 5.33 23.13 -4.54
CA GLY A 171 3.92 23.54 -4.50
C GLY A 171 3.33 24.03 -5.83
N ASP A 172 4.11 24.03 -6.92
CA ASP A 172 3.69 24.50 -8.25
C ASP A 172 4.15 23.52 -9.32
N GLU A 173 3.22 23.01 -10.13
CA GLU A 173 3.46 22.07 -11.23
C GLU A 173 4.51 22.58 -12.24
N LYS A 174 4.65 23.90 -12.40
CA LYS A 174 5.61 24.52 -13.32
C LYS A 174 7.05 24.55 -12.80
N THR A 175 7.25 24.34 -11.51
CA THR A 175 8.58 24.36 -10.85
C THR A 175 8.89 23.06 -10.11
N GLY A 176 8.05 22.03 -10.28
CA GLY A 176 8.18 20.74 -9.62
C GLY A 176 9.54 20.08 -9.89
N THR A 177 10.32 19.86 -8.84
CA THR A 177 11.61 19.15 -8.92
C THR A 177 11.39 17.64 -8.84
N GLN A 178 12.38 16.87 -9.32
CA GLN A 178 12.34 15.42 -9.22
C GLN A 178 12.61 14.96 -7.79
N ALA A 179 11.91 13.90 -7.37
CA ALA A 179 12.11 13.23 -6.09
C ALA A 179 13.43 12.43 -6.11
N SER A 180 14.57 13.11 -5.97
CA SER A 180 15.92 12.62 -6.31
C SER A 180 16.66 11.88 -5.19
N HIS A 181 16.20 12.00 -3.94
CA HIS A 181 16.76 11.27 -2.80
C HIS A 181 15.79 10.16 -2.38
N LYS A 182 16.20 8.90 -2.48
CA LYS A 182 15.38 7.72 -2.13
C LYS A 182 13.99 7.69 -2.79
N CYS A 183 13.84 8.21 -4.01
CA CYS A 183 12.53 8.38 -4.64
C CYS A 183 11.53 9.22 -3.78
N ARG A 184 12.01 10.20 -3.02
CA ARG A 184 11.20 11.09 -2.15
C ARG A 184 11.46 12.56 -2.44
N CYS A 185 10.49 13.40 -2.09
CA CYS A 185 10.61 14.85 -2.19
C CYS A 185 11.35 15.47 -1.00
N ASP A 186 11.11 14.96 0.20
CA ASP A 186 11.96 15.12 1.36
C ASP A 186 11.78 13.92 2.31
N ASP A 187 12.61 13.86 3.35
CA ASP A 187 12.56 12.84 4.41
C ASP A 187 11.82 13.35 5.68
N LYS A 188 10.88 14.28 5.55
CA LYS A 188 10.07 14.75 6.68
C LYS A 188 8.89 13.80 6.95
N PRO A 189 8.45 13.68 8.23
CA PRO A 189 7.25 12.92 8.55
C PRO A 189 6.01 13.46 7.83
N ASN A 190 5.16 12.55 7.32
CA ASN A 190 3.93 12.83 6.58
C ASN A 190 4.10 13.47 5.18
N THR A 191 5.29 13.47 4.60
CA THR A 191 5.50 13.94 3.22
C THR A 191 4.85 13.00 2.21
N ASP A 192 4.07 13.56 1.29
CA ASP A 192 3.34 12.77 0.29
C ASP A 192 4.29 12.07 -0.71
N PRO A 193 4.02 10.79 -1.05
CA PRO A 193 4.69 10.07 -2.13
C PRO A 193 4.66 10.86 -3.45
N PRO A 194 5.76 10.89 -4.24
CA PRO A 194 5.80 11.56 -5.54
C PRO A 194 4.98 10.85 -6.63
N THR A 195 4.30 9.76 -6.29
CA THR A 195 3.46 8.98 -7.19
C THR A 195 1.99 9.02 -6.79
N TYR A 196 1.13 8.92 -7.80
CA TYR A 196 -0.31 8.73 -7.67
C TYR A 196 -0.77 7.44 -8.37
N PHE A 197 0.14 6.51 -8.66
CA PHE A 197 -0.20 5.22 -9.27
C PHE A 197 -1.18 4.41 -8.41
N ASP A 198 -1.17 4.58 -7.09
CA ASP A 198 -2.18 4.05 -6.18
C ASP A 198 -3.59 4.63 -6.42
N TYR A 199 -3.75 5.74 -7.13
CA TYR A 199 -5.06 6.25 -7.56
C TYR A 199 -5.38 5.96 -9.04
N VAL A 200 -4.49 5.29 -9.77
CA VAL A 200 -4.72 4.82 -11.15
C VAL A 200 -5.29 3.38 -11.10
N PRO A 201 -6.39 3.07 -11.82
CA PRO A 201 -6.93 1.71 -11.90
C PRO A 201 -5.88 0.68 -12.33
N GLN A 202 -5.79 -0.47 -11.65
CA GLN A 202 -4.71 -1.46 -11.84
C GLN A 202 -4.50 -1.91 -13.28
N PHE A 203 -5.57 -2.01 -14.08
CA PHE A 203 -5.51 -2.38 -15.49
C PHE A 203 -4.71 -1.38 -16.37
N LEU A 204 -4.50 -0.15 -15.91
CA LEU A 204 -3.86 0.94 -16.66
C LEU A 204 -2.41 1.23 -16.22
N ARG A 205 -1.82 0.40 -15.34
CA ARG A 205 -0.49 0.64 -14.71
C ARG A 205 0.67 -0.13 -15.38
#